data_AF-A0A645IU16-F1
#
_entry.id   AF-A0A645IU16-F1
#
_cell.length_a   1.000
_cell.length_b   1.000
_cell.length_c   1.000
_cell.angle_alpha   90.00
_cell.angle_beta   90.00
_cell.angle_gamma   90.00
#
_symmetry.space_group_name_H-M   'P 1'
#
loop_
_entity.id
_entity.type
_entity.pdbx_description
1 polymer ?
#
loop_
_entity_poly.entity_id
_entity_poly.type
_entity_poly.pdbx_seq_one_letter_code
_entity_poly.pdbx_strand_id
1 'polypeptide(L)' 'MSMDKLCDYCGKPAIYTDSSRVYGKSYGMIYYCPDCHAWVGVHRGTDKPLGRLADAELRDWKKKAH' A
#
# COMPACT_ATOMS: atom_id res chain seq x y z
N MET A 1 -15.78 3.89 -12.30
CA MET A 1 -14.91 2.70 -12.46
C MET A 1 -13.99 2.69 -11.25
N SER A 2 -14.26 1.84 -10.27
CA SER A 2 -13.43 1.71 -9.08
C SER A 2 -12.05 1.23 -9.51
N MET A 3 -11.02 2.02 -9.23
CA MET A 3 -9.64 1.71 -9.58
C MET A 3 -9.12 0.68 -8.58
N ASP A 4 -9.64 -0.54 -8.65
CA ASP A 4 -9.25 -1.63 -7.76
C ASP A 4 -7.77 -1.93 -7.97
N LYS A 5 -6.92 -1.48 -7.04
CA LYS A 5 -5.48 -1.68 -7.20
C LYS A 5 -5.13 -3.12 -6.88
N LEU A 6 -4.81 -3.89 -7.89
CA LEU A 6 -4.34 -5.26 -7.71
C LEU A 6 -2.94 -5.27 -7.11
N CYS A 7 -2.71 -6.22 -6.20
CA CYS A 7 -1.40 -6.51 -5.64
C CYS A 7 -0.55 -7.22 -6.69
N ASP A 8 0.63 -6.69 -7.00
CA ASP A 8 1.56 -7.30 -7.96
C ASP A 8 2.12 -8.67 -7.48
N TYR A 9 1.99 -8.98 -6.18
CA TYR A 9 2.50 -10.22 -5.59
C TYR A 9 1.49 -11.36 -5.67
N CYS A 10 0.25 -11.14 -5.22
CA CYS A 10 -0.79 -12.18 -5.17
C CYS A 10 -1.90 -12.02 -6.20
N GLY A 11 -1.91 -10.93 -6.97
CA GLY A 11 -2.96 -10.61 -7.95
C GLY A 11 -4.32 -10.24 -7.36
N LYS A 12 -4.46 -10.19 -6.03
CA LYS A 12 -5.71 -9.85 -5.34
C LYS A 12 -5.92 -8.32 -5.26
N PRO A 13 -7.17 -7.83 -5.22
CA PRO A 13 -7.46 -6.42 -5.03
C PRO A 13 -7.00 -5.95 -3.64
N ALA A 14 -6.27 -4.84 -3.62
CA ALA A 14 -5.86 -4.16 -2.42
C ALA A 14 -7.02 -3.32 -1.88
N ILE A 15 -7.14 -3.31 -0.56
CA ILE A 15 -8.21 -2.63 0.16
C ILE A 15 -7.81 -1.18 0.38
N TYR A 16 -8.62 -0.25 -0.09
CA TYR A 16 -8.43 1.17 0.20
C TYR A 16 -8.84 1.45 1.65
N THR A 17 -7.86 1.68 2.51
CA THR A 17 -8.05 1.86 3.96
C THR A 17 -7.14 2.96 4.48
N ASP A 18 -7.39 3.45 5.68
CA ASP A 18 -6.53 4.47 6.26
C ASP A 18 -5.22 3.85 6.80
N SER A 19 -4.11 4.59 6.62
CA SER A 19 -2.78 4.18 7.11
C SER A 19 -2.73 3.96 8.63
N SER A 20 -3.67 4.50 9.39
CA SER A 20 -3.81 4.22 10.83
C SER A 20 -3.93 2.72 11.13
N ARG A 21 -4.48 1.92 10.23
CA ARG A 21 -4.57 0.47 10.42
C ARG A 21 -3.19 -0.20 10.49
N VAL A 22 -2.22 0.33 9.75
CA VAL A 22 -0.86 -0.23 9.66
C VAL A 22 0.08 0.47 10.66
N TYR A 23 0.01 1.79 10.76
CA TYR A 23 0.95 2.60 11.54
C TYR A 23 0.40 3.05 12.90
N GLY A 24 -0.87 2.79 13.22
CA GLY A 24 -1.54 3.32 14.41
C GLY A 24 -1.83 4.83 14.35
N LYS A 25 -1.43 5.51 13.27
CA LYS A 25 -1.63 6.95 13.04
C LYS A 25 -2.07 7.22 11.61
N SER A 26 -3.06 8.09 11.43
CA SER A 26 -3.54 8.46 10.10
C SER A 26 -2.56 9.45 9.45
N TYR A 27 -1.80 8.96 8.47
CA TYR A 27 -1.01 9.78 7.55
C TYR A 27 -1.80 10.10 6.27
N GLY A 28 -2.86 9.34 6.01
CA GLY A 28 -3.69 9.40 4.81
C GLY A 28 -4.16 8.01 4.38
N MET A 29 -4.87 7.97 3.27
CA MET A 29 -5.38 6.73 2.70
C MET A 29 -4.27 5.92 2.03
N ILE A 30 -4.41 4.60 2.07
CA ILE A 30 -3.48 3.62 1.50
C ILE A 30 -4.26 2.48 0.86
N TYR A 31 -3.66 1.85 -0.15
CA TYR A 31 -4.09 0.54 -0.60
C TYR A 31 -3.30 -0.52 0.16
N TYR A 32 -3.99 -1.39 0.89
CA TYR A 32 -3.42 -2.42 1.74
C TYR A 32 -3.86 -3.81 1.28
N CYS A 33 -2.90 -4.70 1.06
CA CYS A 33 -3.13 -6.11 0.79
C CYS A 33 -2.93 -6.92 2.08
N PRO A 34 -3.99 -7.49 2.68
CA PRO A 34 -3.86 -8.27 3.91
C PRO A 34 -3.12 -9.59 3.72
N ASP A 35 -3.18 -10.20 2.53
CA ASP A 35 -2.49 -11.47 2.25
C ASP A 35 -0.97 -11.30 2.21
N CYS A 36 -0.48 -10.31 1.47
CA CYS A 36 0.96 -10.06 1.31
C CYS A 36 1.52 -9.16 2.41
N HIS A 37 0.68 -8.51 3.21
CA HIS A 37 1.07 -7.38 4.05
C HIS A 37 1.80 -6.28 3.24
N ALA A 38 1.34 -6.06 2.01
CA ALA A 38 1.86 -5.06 1.11
C ALA A 38 1.00 -3.80 1.17
N TRP A 39 1.60 -2.61 1.09
CA TRP A 39 0.80 -1.39 0.97
C TRP A 39 1.46 -0.27 0.18
N VAL A 40 0.62 0.58 -0.41
CA VAL A 40 1.03 1.80 -1.09
C VAL A 40 0.15 2.98 -0.69
N GLY A 41 0.76 4.13 -0.44
CA GLY A 41 0.01 5.36 -0.18
C GLY A 41 -0.60 5.92 -1.45
N VAL A 42 -1.62 6.76 -1.30
CA VAL A 42 -2.16 7.53 -2.42
C VAL A 42 -1.81 9.02 -2.29
N HIS A 43 -1.85 9.73 -3.41
CA HIS A 43 -1.75 11.19 -3.36
C HIS A 43 -2.97 11.77 -2.63
N ARG A 44 -2.72 12.69 -1.67
CA ARG A 44 -3.77 13.36 -0.89
C ARG A 44 -4.83 13.97 -1.81
N GLY A 45 -6.10 13.67 -1.51
CA GLY A 45 -7.25 14.15 -2.29
C GLY A 45 -7.52 13.36 -3.58
N THR A 46 -6.83 12.25 -3.80
CA THR A 46 -7.02 11.38 -4.96
C THR A 46 -6.99 9.91 -4.56
N ASP A 47 -7.47 9.06 -5.45
CA ASP A 47 -7.32 7.59 -5.44
C ASP A 47 -6.07 7.11 -6.19
N LYS A 48 -5.20 8.04 -6.64
CA LYS A 48 -4.00 7.71 -7.41
C LYS A 48 -2.90 7.18 -6.48
N PRO A 49 -2.46 5.92 -6.67
CA PRO A 49 -1.39 5.34 -5.87
C PRO A 49 -0.05 6.01 -6.19
N LEU A 50 0.77 6.22 -5.17
CA LEU A 50 2.15 6.73 -5.28
C LEU A 50 3.07 5.77 -6.05
N GLY A 51 2.65 4.52 -6.23
CA GLY A 51 3.43 3.52 -6.96
C GLY A 51 2.83 2.12 -6.86
N ARG A 52 3.71 1.13 -6.82
CA ARG A 52 3.38 -0.29 -6.63
C ARG A 52 3.24 -0.61 -5.14
N LEU A 53 2.45 -1.63 -4.81
CA LEU A 53 2.43 -2.15 -3.44
C LEU A 53 3.84 -2.65 -3.10
N ALA A 54 4.32 -2.32 -1.91
CA ALA A 54 5.61 -2.78 -1.43
C ALA A 54 5.40 -3.49 -0.09
N ASP A 55 5.88 -4.73 0.00
CA ASP A 55 5.90 -5.49 1.25
C ASP A 55 6.83 -4.84 2.28
N ALA A 56 6.52 -5.07 3.56
CA ALA A 56 7.35 -4.61 4.67
C ALA A 56 8.82 -5.07 4.52
N GLU A 57 9.02 -6.32 4.10
CA GLU A 57 10.35 -6.90 3.89
C GLU A 57 11.08 -6.22 2.73
N LEU A 58 10.40 -6.00 1.59
CA LEU A 58 10.98 -5.34 0.43
C LEU A 58 11.38 -3.88 0.73
N ARG A 59 10.63 -3.23 1.63
CA ARG A 59 10.96 -1.90 2.16
C ARG A 59 12.18 -1.89 3.06
N ASP A 60 12.36 -2.94 3.86
CA ASP A 60 13.53 -3.10 4.71
C ASP A 60 14.79 -3.36 3.87
N TRP A 61 14.71 -4.28 2.91
CA TRP A 61 15.78 -4.55 1.95
C TRP A 61 16.17 -3.29 1.15
N LYS A 62 15.19 -2.49 0.70
CA LYS A 62 15.47 -1.21 0.02
C LYS A 62 16.17 -0.19 0.91
N LYS A 63 15.91 -0.18 2.22
CA LYS A 63 16.61 0.68 3.16
C LYS A 63 18.03 0.18 3.45
N LYS A 64 18.22 -1.14 3.52
CA LYS A 64 19.54 -1.76 3.77
C LYS A 64 20.49 -1.69 2.57
N ALA A 65 19.96 -1.63 1.35
CA ALA A 65 20.76 -1.53 0.14
C ALA A 65 21.40 -0.16 -0.08
N HIS A 66 21.13 0.83 0.79
CA HIS A 66 21.45 2.23 0.58
C HIS A 66 22.33 2.84 1.67
#